data_AF-A0A2S0VNN0-F1
#
_entry.id   AF-A0A2S0VNN0-F1
#
_cell.length_a   1.000
_cell.length_b   1.000
_cell.length_c   1.000
_cell.angle_alpha   90.00
_cell.angle_beta   90.00
_cell.angle_gamma   90.00
#
_symmetry.space_group_name_H-M   'P 1'
#
loop_
_entity.id
_entity.type
_entity.pdbx_description
1 polymer ?
#
loop_
_entity_poly.entity_id
_entity_poly.type
_entity_poly.pdbx_seq_one_letter_code
_entity_poly.pdbx_strand_id
1 'polypeptide(L)'
;MKKLIGIVATLFVLSFSSHASEKFSCEDLTELANDLDSIIIALDKVQTITEGDELDKALGDLLDALDLLTKVEKEFKLDQAVDRLFKAYNKMDRDKFDLALDSVVINLDRLYRRDCK
;
A
#
# COMPACT_ATOMS: atom_id res chain seq x y z
N MET A 1 -66.97 -10.76 -17.58
CA MET A 1 -65.90 -10.42 -18.55
C MET A 1 -64.73 -9.80 -17.81
N LYS A 2 -63.52 -10.30 -18.11
CA LYS A 2 -62.13 -9.84 -17.82
C LYS A 2 -61.98 -8.54 -16.99
N LYS A 3 -61.45 -8.65 -15.75
CA LYS A 3 -60.03 -8.45 -15.38
C LYS A 3 -59.49 -7.06 -15.74
N LEU A 4 -58.96 -6.34 -14.74
CA LEU A 4 -57.56 -5.87 -14.70
C LEU A 4 -57.31 -5.08 -13.41
N ILE A 5 -56.71 -5.74 -12.43
CA ILE A 5 -56.07 -5.14 -11.26
C ILE A 5 -54.75 -4.56 -11.78
N GLY A 6 -54.65 -3.23 -11.87
CA GLY A 6 -53.43 -2.53 -12.25
C GLY A 6 -52.43 -2.53 -11.11
N ILE A 7 -51.47 -3.44 -11.15
CA ILE A 7 -50.32 -3.47 -10.23
C ILE A 7 -49.39 -2.31 -10.63
N VAL A 8 -49.33 -1.28 -9.79
CA VAL A 8 -48.33 -0.21 -9.89
C VAL A 8 -46.99 -0.82 -9.46
N ALA A 9 -46.17 -1.19 -10.44
CA ALA A 9 -44.81 -1.67 -10.22
C ALA A 9 -43.92 -0.48 -9.85
N THR A 10 -43.70 -0.28 -8.54
CA THR A 10 -42.72 0.65 -8.00
C THR A 10 -41.32 0.17 -8.40
N LEU A 11 -40.74 0.77 -9.44
CA LEU A 11 -39.33 0.61 -9.77
C LEU A 11 -38.49 1.24 -8.66
N PHE A 12 -38.05 0.42 -7.71
CA PHE A 12 -37.00 0.76 -6.76
C PHE A 12 -35.67 0.75 -7.52
N VAL A 13 -35.28 1.90 -8.06
CA VAL A 13 -33.97 2.09 -8.69
C VAL A 13 -32.93 2.03 -7.56
N LEU A 14 -32.28 0.87 -7.43
CA LEU A 14 -31.09 0.73 -6.61
C LEU A 14 -29.99 1.57 -7.26
N SER A 15 -29.80 2.79 -6.76
CA SER A 15 -28.60 3.58 -7.03
C SER A 15 -27.41 2.83 -6.44
N PHE A 16 -26.73 2.05 -7.27
CA PHE A 16 -25.42 1.54 -6.93
C PHE A 16 -24.48 2.74 -6.87
N SER A 17 -24.20 3.22 -5.66
CA SER A 17 -23.12 4.18 -5.44
C SER A 17 -21.82 3.48 -5.83
N SER A 18 -21.28 3.81 -6.99
CA SER A 18 -19.93 3.49 -7.39
C SER A 18 -18.99 4.05 -6.33
N HIS A 19 -18.58 3.24 -5.36
CA HIS A 19 -17.43 3.55 -4.52
C HIS A 19 -16.23 3.47 -5.44
N ALA A 20 -15.81 4.61 -5.98
CA ALA A 20 -14.44 4.75 -6.44
C ALA A 20 -13.59 4.45 -5.21
N SER A 21 -12.91 3.29 -5.20
CA SER A 21 -11.85 3.04 -4.23
C SER A 21 -10.87 4.18 -4.43
N GLU A 22 -10.74 5.07 -3.44
CA GLU A 22 -9.62 6.01 -3.40
C GLU A 22 -8.37 5.16 -3.63
N LYS A 23 -7.61 5.49 -4.66
CA LYS A 23 -6.29 4.94 -4.92
C LYS A 23 -5.28 5.99 -4.51
N PHE A 24 -4.05 5.59 -4.24
CA PHE A 24 -2.98 6.58 -4.08
C PHE A 24 -2.82 7.37 -5.38
N SER A 25 -2.59 8.68 -5.26
CA SER A 25 -2.30 9.49 -6.42
C SER A 25 -0.89 9.18 -6.95
N CYS A 26 -0.64 9.52 -8.21
CA CYS A 26 0.69 9.36 -8.80
C CYS A 26 1.76 10.22 -8.11
N GLU A 27 1.35 11.35 -7.52
CA GLU A 27 2.22 12.20 -6.72
C GLU A 27 2.60 11.49 -5.41
N ASP A 28 1.61 10.97 -4.68
CA ASP A 28 1.84 10.21 -3.43
C ASP A 28 2.72 8.98 -3.66
N LEU A 29 2.50 8.25 -4.77
CA LEU A 29 3.34 7.09 -5.12
C LEU A 29 4.78 7.51 -5.46
N THR A 30 4.97 8.70 -6.02
CA THR A 30 6.31 9.23 -6.34
C THR A 30 7.02 9.67 -5.07
N GLU A 31 6.32 10.34 -4.15
CA GLU A 31 6.86 10.74 -2.85
C GLU A 31 7.31 9.52 -2.05
N LEU A 32 6.45 8.50 -1.94
CA LEU A 32 6.80 7.25 -1.24
C LEU A 32 7.99 6.53 -1.87
N ALA A 33 8.14 6.57 -3.20
CA ALA A 33 9.31 6.01 -3.87
C ALA A 33 10.60 6.77 -3.52
N ASN A 34 10.54 8.11 -3.42
CA ASN A 34 11.68 8.93 -3.02
C ASN A 34 12.06 8.69 -1.55
N ASP A 35 11.09 8.49 -0.67
CA ASP A 35 11.32 8.15 0.73
C ASP A 35 12.00 6.80 0.87
N LEU A 36 11.57 5.81 0.08
CA LEU A 36 12.22 4.50 0.01
C LEU A 36 13.67 4.60 -0.46
N ASP A 37 13.94 5.35 -1.53
CA ASP A 37 15.31 5.58 -2.00
C ASP A 37 16.20 6.22 -0.93
N SER A 38 15.66 7.20 -0.19
CA SER A 38 16.36 7.86 0.90
C SER A 38 16.68 6.89 2.05
N ILE A 39 15.75 5.99 2.36
CA ILE A 39 15.91 4.95 3.39
C ILE A 39 16.92 3.89 2.96
N ILE A 40 16.92 3.46 1.70
CA ILE A 40 17.92 2.54 1.14
C ILE A 40 19.32 3.14 1.33
N ILE A 41 19.50 4.41 0.96
CA ILE A 41 20.78 5.12 1.13
C ILE A 41 21.20 5.22 2.60
N ALA A 42 20.25 5.39 3.53
CA ALA A 42 20.54 5.42 4.96
C ALA A 42 20.93 4.03 5.50
N LEU A 43 20.22 2.99 5.07
CA LEU A 43 20.49 1.60 5.43
C LEU A 43 21.86 1.12 4.96
N ASP A 44 22.34 1.58 3.80
CA ASP A 44 23.67 1.27 3.29
C ASP A 44 24.80 1.87 4.14
N LYS A 45 24.51 2.89 4.95
CA LYS A 45 25.50 3.54 5.82
C LYS A 45 25.61 2.89 7.19
N VAL A 46 24.71 1.96 7.52
CA VAL A 46 24.67 1.30 8.83
C VAL A 46 24.84 -0.21 8.68
N GLN A 47 25.46 -0.85 9.68
CA GLN A 47 25.58 -2.31 9.71
C GLN A 47 24.35 -2.97 10.35
N THR A 48 23.70 -2.26 11.28
CA THR A 48 22.60 -2.79 12.09
C THR A 48 21.52 -1.73 12.26
N ILE A 49 20.27 -2.16 12.27
CA ILE A 49 19.13 -1.35 12.69
C ILE A 49 19.12 -1.37 14.22
N THR A 50 19.09 -0.20 14.86
CA THR A 50 19.14 -0.08 16.32
C THR A 50 17.87 0.55 16.84
N GLU A 51 17.16 -0.17 17.71
CA GLU A 51 15.90 0.31 18.30
C GLU A 51 16.06 1.69 18.96
N GLY A 52 15.16 2.61 18.63
CA GLY A 52 15.08 3.96 19.18
C GLY A 52 16.00 5.00 18.52
N ASP A 53 16.85 4.62 17.57
CA ASP A 53 17.67 5.57 16.81
C ASP A 53 16.83 6.33 15.75
N GLU A 54 17.46 7.28 15.05
CA GLU A 54 16.78 8.07 14.02
C GLU A 54 16.36 7.22 12.80
N LEU A 55 17.13 6.19 12.48
CA LEU A 55 16.83 5.29 11.37
C LEU A 55 15.62 4.42 11.70
N ASP A 56 15.58 3.81 12.89
CA ASP A 56 14.46 3.02 13.39
C ASP A 56 13.13 3.78 13.29
N LYS A 57 13.12 5.06 13.72
CA LYS A 57 11.94 5.92 13.58
C LYS A 57 11.54 6.14 12.13
N ALA A 58 12.50 6.45 11.25
CA ALA A 58 12.23 6.62 9.83
C ALA A 58 11.70 5.34 9.16
N LEU A 59 12.22 4.17 9.57
CA LEU A 59 11.73 2.87 9.11
C LEU A 59 10.31 2.60 9.61
N GLY A 60 10.00 2.97 10.87
CA GLY A 60 8.65 2.90 11.42
C GLY A 60 7.65 3.75 10.63
N ASP A 61 7.99 5.01 10.36
CA ASP A 61 7.15 5.92 9.58
C ASP A 61 6.91 5.41 8.15
N LEU A 62 7.95 4.86 7.50
CA LEU A 62 7.82 4.21 6.20
C LEU A 62 6.86 3.01 6.24
N LEU A 63 6.98 2.17 7.27
CA LEU A 63 6.15 0.98 7.42
C LEU A 63 4.67 1.35 7.60
N ASP A 64 4.38 2.41 8.35
CA ASP A 64 3.02 2.94 8.51
C ASP A 64 2.45 3.46 7.18
N ALA A 65 3.27 4.19 6.39
CA ALA A 65 2.87 4.65 5.06
C ALA A 65 2.58 3.48 4.10
N LEU A 66 3.41 2.44 4.13
CA LEU A 66 3.24 1.23 3.32
C LEU A 66 2.00 0.42 3.72
N ASP A 67 1.69 0.33 5.01
CA ASP A 67 0.48 -0.33 5.51
C ASP A 67 -0.79 0.44 5.11
N LEU A 68 -0.75 1.78 5.09
CA LEU A 68 -1.84 2.57 4.54
C LEU A 68 -2.02 2.30 3.04
N LEU A 69 -0.93 2.30 2.29
CA LEU A 69 -0.96 2.02 0.85
C LEU A 69 -1.58 0.65 0.54
N THR A 70 -1.19 -0.41 1.24
CA THR A 70 -1.71 -1.77 0.97
C THR A 70 -3.20 -1.86 1.23
N LYS A 71 -3.72 -1.19 2.26
CA LYS A 71 -5.16 -1.12 2.58
C LYS A 71 -5.96 -0.41 1.50
N VAL A 72 -5.39 0.64 0.92
CA VAL A 72 -6.02 1.48 -0.10
C VAL A 72 -6.01 0.75 -1.46
N GLU A 73 -4.84 0.24 -1.87
CA GLU A 73 -4.63 -0.38 -3.18
C GLU A 73 -5.14 -1.81 -3.29
N LYS A 74 -5.22 -2.52 -2.15
CA LYS A 74 -5.69 -3.92 -2.05
C LYS A 74 -4.93 -4.88 -2.98
N GLU A 75 -3.65 -4.60 -3.19
CA GLU A 75 -2.75 -5.41 -4.02
C GLU A 75 -2.09 -6.50 -3.18
N PHE A 76 -2.57 -7.73 -3.31
CA PHE A 76 -2.11 -8.89 -2.51
C PHE A 76 -0.58 -9.09 -2.51
N LYS A 77 0.09 -8.87 -3.65
CA LYS A 77 1.55 -9.04 -3.73
C LYS A 77 2.31 -7.93 -3.00
N LEU A 78 1.77 -6.72 -2.99
CA LEU A 78 2.33 -5.60 -2.24
C LEU A 78 2.12 -5.82 -0.74
N ASP A 79 0.91 -6.23 -0.34
CA ASP A 79 0.57 -6.58 1.04
C ASP A 79 1.53 -7.64 1.61
N GLN A 80 1.79 -8.72 0.87
CA GLN A 80 2.77 -9.73 1.28
C GLN A 80 4.21 -9.22 1.37
N ALA A 81 4.60 -8.26 0.52
CA ALA A 81 5.93 -7.68 0.56
C ALA A 81 6.09 -6.81 1.82
N VAL A 82 5.10 -5.99 2.11
CA VAL A 82 5.04 -5.13 3.30
C VAL A 82 5.01 -5.96 4.58
N ASP A 83 4.23 -7.05 4.64
CA ASP A 83 4.23 -7.96 5.81
C ASP A 83 5.61 -8.61 6.06
N ARG A 84 6.34 -8.98 5.00
CA ARG A 84 7.72 -9.47 5.14
C ARG A 84 8.66 -8.39 5.67
N LEU A 85 8.49 -7.14 5.22
CA LEU A 85 9.27 -6.00 5.67
C LEU A 85 9.02 -5.73 7.16
N PHE A 86 7.75 -5.67 7.59
CA PHE A 86 7.37 -5.55 9.00
C PHE A 86 7.98 -6.66 9.87
N LYS A 87 7.95 -7.90 9.40
CA LYS A 87 8.53 -9.05 10.13
C LYS A 87 10.04 -8.96 10.26
N ALA A 88 10.73 -8.39 9.27
CA ALA A 88 12.17 -8.17 9.34
C ALA A 88 12.51 -7.03 10.30
N TYR A 89 11.77 -5.92 10.21
CA TYR A 89 11.89 -4.76 11.10
C TYR A 89 11.70 -5.14 12.57
N ASN A 90 10.61 -5.83 12.90
CA ASN A 90 10.33 -6.29 14.27
C ASN A 90 11.40 -7.23 14.85
N LYS A 91 12.28 -7.78 14.01
CA LYS A 91 13.40 -8.64 14.40
C LYS A 91 14.75 -7.91 14.34
N MET A 92 14.77 -6.64 13.94
CA MET A 92 15.97 -5.86 13.66
C MET A 92 16.93 -6.58 12.69
N ASP A 93 16.36 -7.36 11.76
CA ASP A 93 17.11 -8.21 10.83
C ASP A 93 17.39 -7.41 9.54
N ARG A 94 18.51 -6.69 9.53
CA ARG A 94 18.89 -5.78 8.42
C ARG A 94 18.92 -6.49 7.07
N ASP A 95 19.48 -7.70 6.99
CA ASP A 95 19.60 -8.42 5.73
C ASP A 95 18.22 -8.85 5.21
N LYS A 96 17.34 -9.33 6.08
CA LYS A 96 15.96 -9.64 5.66
C LYS A 96 15.15 -8.39 5.36
N PHE A 97 15.45 -7.27 6.04
CA PHE A 97 14.79 -6.00 5.80
C PHE A 97 15.12 -5.52 4.39
N ASP A 98 16.40 -5.48 4.03
CA ASP A 98 16.90 -5.09 2.71
C ASP A 98 16.26 -5.91 1.58
N LEU A 99 16.27 -7.25 1.71
CA LEU A 99 15.62 -8.14 0.73
C LEU A 99 14.11 -7.93 0.63
N ALA A 100 13.44 -7.63 1.74
CA ALA A 100 12.00 -7.35 1.73
C ALA A 100 11.71 -5.96 1.12
N LEU A 101 12.61 -5.00 1.32
CA LEU A 101 12.50 -3.64 0.81
C LEU A 101 12.57 -3.63 -0.72
N ASP A 102 13.50 -4.38 -1.31
CA ASP A 102 13.56 -4.62 -2.76
C ASP A 102 12.22 -5.17 -3.30
N SER A 103 11.60 -6.10 -2.57
CA SER A 103 10.31 -6.67 -2.95
C SER A 103 9.19 -5.63 -2.93
N VAL A 104 9.21 -4.69 -1.98
CA VAL A 104 8.26 -3.57 -1.90
C VAL A 104 8.46 -2.63 -3.08
N VAL A 105 9.70 -2.20 -3.36
CA VAL A 105 10.05 -1.31 -4.48
C VAL A 105 9.57 -1.90 -5.81
N ILE A 106 9.80 -3.19 -6.07
CA ILE A 106 9.32 -3.85 -7.30
C ILE A 106 7.78 -3.80 -7.42
N ASN A 107 7.06 -3.97 -6.32
CA ASN A 107 5.61 -3.93 -6.34
C ASN A 107 5.06 -2.51 -6.47
N LEU A 108 5.71 -1.52 -5.87
CA LEU A 108 5.41 -0.11 -6.05
C LEU A 108 5.63 0.35 -7.49
N ASP A 109 6.73 -0.05 -8.12
CA ASP A 109 7.00 0.27 -9.52
C ASP A 109 5.96 -0.40 -10.45
N ARG A 110 5.51 -1.63 -10.13
CA ARG A 110 4.38 -2.25 -10.83
C ARG A 110 3.08 -1.46 -10.64
N LEU A 111 2.81 -0.99 -9.43
CA LEU A 111 1.63 -0.19 -9.10
C LEU A 111 1.63 1.14 -9.86
N TYR A 112 2.74 1.88 -9.78
CA TYR A 112 2.94 3.12 -10.50
C TYR A 112 2.76 2.94 -12.01
N ARG A 113 3.34 1.89 -12.60
CA ARG A 113 3.14 1.58 -14.03
C ARG A 113 1.69 1.25 -14.40
N ARG A 114 0.87 0.75 -13.47
CA ARG A 114 -0.54 0.41 -13.71
C ARG A 114 -1.42 1.66 -13.69
N ASP A 115 -1.15 2.60 -12.79
CA ASP A 115 -2.05 3.72 -12.51
C ASP A 115 -1.59 5.06 -13.09
N CYS A 116 -0.30 5.20 -13.38
CA CYS A 116 0.32 6.48 -13.74
C CYS A 116 0.98 6.51 -15.13
N LYS A 117 1.05 5.37 -15.82
CA LYS A 117 1.56 5.24 -17.19
C LYS A 117 0.55 4.51 -18.06
#